data_AF-A0A0S9LWR9-F1
#
_entry.id   AF-A0A0S9LWR9-F1
#
_cell.length_a   1.000
_cell.length_b   1.000
_cell.length_c   1.000
_cell.angle_alpha   90.00
_cell.angle_beta   90.00
_cell.angle_gamma   90.00
#
_symmetry.space_group_name_H-M   'P 1'
#
loop_
_entity.id
_entity.type
_entity.pdbx_description
1 polymer ?
#
loop_
_entity_poly.entity_id
_entity_poly.type
_entity_poly.pdbx_seq_one_letter_code
_entity_poly.pdbx_strand_id
1 'polypeptide(L)'
;MKTVLALSGSSNRGKSTTLNLVIDLLKAAYPHAQVEERRYKVDRTFVLVIDGRKVGVETQGDPASRLPTSLKRFVDAGCEVIVCACRSYGATTQSVEDLATRDYAIQWFAKDRSDHVADQARDNADVAKRIFEAVHRALDE
;
A
#
# COMPACT_ATOMS: atom_id res chain seq x y z
N MET A 1 -13.21 9.53 5.83
CA MET A 1 -12.18 10.44 5.23
C MET A 1 -11.36 9.64 4.21
N LYS A 2 -10.76 10.23 3.16
CA LYS A 2 -9.89 9.44 2.27
C LYS A 2 -8.46 9.39 2.81
N THR A 3 -7.80 8.24 2.71
CA THR A 3 -6.51 8.01 3.36
C THR A 3 -5.52 7.33 2.43
N VAL A 4 -4.26 7.78 2.45
CA VAL A 4 -3.11 7.11 1.83
C VAL A 4 -2.21 6.54 2.91
N LEU A 5 -1.99 5.23 2.89
CA LEU A 5 -1.06 4.51 3.75
C LEU A 5 0.22 4.22 2.97
N ALA A 6 1.24 5.06 3.15
CA ALA A 6 2.47 5.04 2.36
C ALA A 6 3.60 4.32 3.10
N LEU A 7 4.04 3.18 2.57
CA LEU A 7 5.20 2.44 3.05
C LEU A 7 6.48 3.00 2.41
N SER A 8 7.19 3.82 3.19
CA SER A 8 8.42 4.51 2.84
C SER A 8 9.65 3.72 3.29
N GLY A 9 10.68 3.68 2.46
CA GLY A 9 11.98 3.15 2.85
C GLY A 9 12.97 3.05 1.69
N SER A 10 14.23 2.79 2.00
CA SER A 10 15.29 2.61 0.99
C SER A 10 15.04 1.39 0.09
N SER A 11 15.82 1.27 -1.00
CA SER A 11 15.70 0.13 -1.93
C SER A 11 16.04 -1.19 -1.24
N ASN A 12 15.46 -2.30 -1.73
CA ASN A 12 15.71 -3.65 -1.25
C ASN A 12 15.47 -3.88 0.27
N ARG A 13 14.38 -3.29 0.80
CA ARG A 13 13.98 -3.39 2.21
C ARG A 13 12.78 -4.29 2.49
N GLY A 14 12.27 -4.99 1.47
CA GLY A 14 11.09 -5.86 1.61
C GLY A 14 9.75 -5.13 1.54
N LYS A 15 9.69 -3.94 0.93
CA LYS A 15 8.43 -3.19 0.74
C LYS A 15 7.41 -3.97 -0.08
N SER A 16 7.79 -4.48 -1.26
CA SER A 16 6.92 -5.32 -2.08
C SER A 16 6.46 -6.57 -1.31
N THR A 17 7.35 -7.21 -0.56
CA THR A 17 7.01 -8.35 0.31
C THR A 17 5.98 -7.96 1.37
N THR A 18 6.19 -6.84 2.04
CA THR A 18 5.27 -6.32 3.07
C THR A 18 3.88 -6.04 2.49
N LEU A 19 3.80 -5.35 1.34
CA LEU A 19 2.51 -5.04 0.72
C LEU A 19 1.83 -6.26 0.10
N ASN A 20 2.59 -7.26 -0.32
CA ASN A 20 2.03 -8.57 -0.68
C ASN A 20 1.37 -9.24 0.52
N LEU A 21 1.98 -9.20 1.71
CA LEU A 21 1.36 -9.70 2.95
C LEU A 21 0.10 -8.91 3.31
N VAL A 22 0.07 -7.59 3.11
CA VAL A 22 -1.14 -6.78 3.30
C VAL A 22 -2.28 -7.27 2.39
N ILE A 23 -1.99 -7.54 1.11
CA ILE A 23 -2.99 -8.09 0.17
C ILE A 23 -3.50 -9.45 0.66
N ASP A 24 -2.61 -10.32 1.14
CA ASP A 24 -3.00 -11.66 1.61
C ASP A 24 -3.88 -11.57 2.89
N LEU A 25 -3.56 -10.66 3.81
CA LEU A 25 -4.39 -10.36 4.98
C LEU A 25 -5.78 -9.83 4.59
N LEU A 26 -5.84 -8.89 3.64
CA LEU A 26 -7.11 -8.35 3.15
C LEU A 26 -7.98 -9.42 2.50
N LYS A 27 -7.39 -10.30 1.68
CA LYS A 27 -8.11 -11.43 1.07
C LYS A 27 -8.64 -12.42 2.12
N ALA A 28 -7.85 -12.69 3.15
CA ALA A 28 -8.26 -13.58 4.24
C ALA A 28 -9.39 -12.99 5.08
N ALA A 29 -9.34 -11.68 5.36
CA ALA A 29 -10.38 -10.98 6.11
C ALA A 29 -11.67 -10.80 5.31
N TYR A 30 -11.57 -10.66 3.99
CA TYR A 30 -12.69 -10.38 3.09
C TYR A 30 -12.76 -11.39 1.93
N PRO A 31 -13.03 -12.68 2.20
CA PRO A 31 -12.94 -13.73 1.18
C PRO A 31 -13.99 -13.62 0.07
N HIS A 32 -15.07 -12.87 0.28
CA HIS A 32 -16.16 -12.67 -0.67
C HIS A 32 -16.16 -11.28 -1.33
N ALA A 33 -15.20 -10.42 -1.00
CA ALA A 33 -15.11 -9.09 -1.57
C ALA A 33 -14.76 -9.15 -3.07
N GLN A 34 -15.30 -8.21 -3.83
CA GLN A 34 -14.95 -8.06 -5.23
C GLN A 34 -13.52 -7.57 -5.36
N VAL A 35 -12.75 -8.22 -6.23
CA VAL A 35 -11.32 -7.97 -6.41
C VAL A 35 -11.02 -7.72 -7.89
N GLU A 36 -10.27 -6.65 -8.17
CA GLU A 36 -9.53 -6.49 -9.43
C GLU A 36 -8.03 -6.58 -9.14
N GLU A 37 -7.34 -7.55 -9.74
CA GLU A 37 -5.89 -7.75 -9.56
C GLU A 37 -5.17 -7.71 -10.91
N ARG A 38 -4.03 -7.01 -10.99
CA ARG A 38 -3.10 -7.09 -12.13
C ARG A 38 -1.71 -7.41 -11.62
N ARG A 39 -1.07 -8.42 -12.21
CA ARG A 39 0.24 -8.92 -11.80
C ARG A 39 1.35 -8.49 -12.74
N TYR A 40 2.51 -8.17 -12.16
CA TYR A 40 3.72 -7.70 -12.80
C TYR A 40 4.93 -8.38 -12.14
N LYS A 41 5.20 -9.63 -12.54
CA LYS A 41 6.20 -10.50 -11.88
C LYS A 41 5.89 -10.66 -10.37
N VAL A 42 6.71 -10.05 -9.51
CA VAL A 42 6.57 -10.08 -8.05
C VAL A 42 5.69 -8.96 -7.49
N ASP A 43 5.39 -7.96 -8.31
CA ASP A 43 4.57 -6.81 -7.94
C ASP A 43 3.16 -6.91 -8.53
N ARG A 44 2.20 -6.20 -7.94
CA ARG A 44 0.81 -6.17 -8.41
C ARG A 44 0.10 -4.87 -8.03
N THR A 45 -0.93 -4.55 -8.80
CA THR A 45 -1.98 -3.63 -8.38
C THR A 45 -3.19 -4.44 -7.94
N PHE A 46 -3.85 -3.98 -6.88
CA PHE A 46 -4.98 -4.68 -6.30
C PHE A 46 -6.04 -3.65 -5.91
N VAL A 47 -7.30 -3.87 -6.32
CA VAL A 47 -8.45 -3.07 -5.88
C VAL A 47 -9.46 -4.02 -5.28
N LEU A 48 -9.92 -3.70 -4.07
CA LEU A 48 -10.84 -4.49 -3.27
C LEU A 48 -12.04 -3.63 -2.87
N VAL A 49 -13.25 -4.19 -2.91
CA VAL A 49 -14.46 -3.55 -2.40
C VAL A 49 -14.87 -4.18 -1.07
N ILE A 50 -14.80 -3.42 0.03
CA ILE A 50 -15.22 -3.81 1.38
C ILE A 50 -16.42 -2.94 1.76
N ASP A 51 -17.58 -3.57 1.99
CA ASP A 51 -18.80 -2.88 2.44
C ASP A 51 -19.15 -1.63 1.59
N GLY A 52 -18.98 -1.75 0.27
CA GLY A 52 -19.23 -0.67 -0.69
C GLY A 52 -18.07 0.32 -0.89
N ARG A 53 -17.01 0.23 -0.08
CA ARG A 53 -15.84 1.12 -0.12
C ARG A 53 -14.64 0.49 -0.79
N LYS A 54 -13.86 1.29 -1.50
CA LYS A 54 -12.76 0.81 -2.35
C LYS A 54 -11.40 1.01 -1.70
N VAL A 55 -10.60 -0.06 -1.67
CA VAL A 55 -9.20 -0.05 -1.23
C VAL A 55 -8.30 -0.38 -2.41
N GLY A 56 -7.39 0.53 -2.77
CA GLY A 56 -6.38 0.34 -3.81
C GLY A 56 -5.00 0.03 -3.22
N VAL A 57 -4.26 -0.92 -3.77
CA VAL A 57 -2.90 -1.27 -3.34
C VAL A 57 -1.95 -1.31 -4.53
N GLU A 58 -0.82 -0.61 -4.42
CA GLU A 58 0.31 -0.67 -5.35
C GLU A 58 1.56 -1.19 -4.62
N THR A 59 2.02 -2.40 -4.97
CA THR A 59 3.20 -2.99 -4.31
C THR A 59 4.53 -2.48 -4.85
N GLN A 60 4.57 -2.00 -6.10
CA GLN A 60 5.79 -1.59 -6.76
C GLN A 60 6.22 -0.20 -6.29
N GLY A 61 7.35 -0.14 -5.59
CA GLY A 61 8.08 1.10 -5.35
C GLY A 61 9.11 1.40 -6.45
N ASP A 62 10.11 2.22 -6.13
CA ASP A 62 11.21 2.53 -7.06
C ASP A 62 12.32 1.47 -7.12
N PRO A 63 13.15 1.48 -8.18
CA PRO A 63 13.11 2.37 -9.35
C PRO A 63 12.09 1.94 -10.43
N ALA A 64 11.76 2.87 -11.34
CA ALA A 64 10.81 2.65 -12.44
C ALA A 64 9.42 2.24 -11.95
N SER A 65 8.96 2.86 -10.85
CA SER A 65 7.63 2.58 -10.33
C SER A 65 6.56 3.06 -11.32
N ARG A 66 5.48 2.31 -11.40
CA ARG A 66 4.22 2.74 -12.04
C ARG A 66 3.33 3.53 -11.09
N LEU A 67 3.86 3.93 -9.93
CA LEU A 67 3.10 4.49 -8.83
C LEU A 67 2.23 5.68 -9.27
N PRO A 68 2.70 6.69 -10.03
CA PRO A 68 1.85 7.82 -10.42
C PRO A 68 0.62 7.38 -11.23
N THR A 69 0.79 6.42 -12.14
CA THR A 69 -0.30 5.86 -12.94
C THR A 69 -1.29 5.08 -12.07
N SER A 70 -0.79 4.27 -11.13
CA SER A 70 -1.63 3.52 -10.20
C SER A 70 -2.40 4.44 -9.25
N LEU A 71 -1.75 5.47 -8.68
CA LEU A 71 -2.39 6.46 -7.83
C LEU A 71 -3.50 7.19 -8.57
N LYS A 72 -3.25 7.68 -9.79
CA LYS A 72 -4.29 8.30 -10.62
C LYS A 72 -5.47 7.36 -10.82
N ARG A 73 -5.20 6.10 -11.19
CA ARG A 73 -6.23 5.10 -11.41
C ARG A 73 -7.05 4.83 -10.14
N PHE A 74 -6.42 4.74 -8.97
CA PHE A 74 -7.12 4.52 -7.71
C PHE A 74 -8.02 5.70 -7.35
N VAL A 75 -7.53 6.93 -7.55
CA VAL A 75 -8.32 8.14 -7.37
C VAL A 75 -9.53 8.16 -8.32
N ASP A 76 -9.31 7.91 -9.62
CA ASP A 76 -10.38 7.88 -10.63
C ASP A 76 -11.40 6.76 -10.34
N ALA A 77 -10.95 5.62 -9.80
CA ALA A 77 -11.81 4.51 -9.40
C ALA A 77 -12.62 4.79 -8.12
N GLY A 78 -12.35 5.91 -7.43
CA GLY A 78 -13.01 6.27 -6.18
C GLY A 78 -12.53 5.45 -4.99
N CYS A 79 -11.24 5.07 -4.95
CA CYS A 79 -10.67 4.46 -3.75
C CYS A 79 -10.75 5.45 -2.57
N GLU A 80 -11.16 4.96 -1.41
CA GLU A 80 -11.17 5.75 -0.18
C GLU A 80 -9.90 5.50 0.62
N VAL A 81 -9.34 4.30 0.51
CA VAL A 81 -8.04 3.96 1.11
C VAL A 81 -7.09 3.54 -0.01
N ILE A 82 -5.89 4.11 -0.03
CA ILE A 82 -4.82 3.74 -0.95
C ILE A 82 -3.60 3.29 -0.14
N VAL A 83 -3.07 2.11 -0.44
CA VAL A 83 -1.84 1.59 0.16
C VAL A 83 -0.76 1.55 -0.93
N CYS A 84 0.42 2.11 -0.67
CA CYS A 84 1.47 2.11 -1.68
C CYS A 84 2.89 2.05 -1.10
N ALA A 85 3.84 1.59 -1.91
CA ALA A 85 5.26 1.65 -1.59
C ALA A 85 5.92 2.84 -2.29
N CYS A 86 6.79 3.56 -1.58
CA CYS A 86 7.59 4.65 -2.14
C CYS A 86 8.99 4.68 -1.51
N ARG A 87 9.87 5.55 -2.03
CA ARG A 87 11.14 5.87 -1.37
C ARG A 87 10.91 6.82 -0.21
N SER A 88 11.97 7.04 0.56
CA SER A 88 12.05 8.10 1.56
C SER A 88 12.18 9.50 0.95
N TYR A 89 12.57 9.60 -0.32
CA TYR A 89 12.66 10.85 -1.07
C TYR A 89 12.62 10.59 -2.58
N GLY A 90 12.25 11.61 -3.36
CA GLY A 90 12.24 11.60 -4.82
C GLY A 90 10.85 11.47 -5.42
N ALA A 91 10.78 11.09 -6.70
CA ALA A 91 9.56 11.18 -7.51
C ALA A 91 8.37 10.39 -6.94
N THR A 92 8.59 9.22 -6.34
CA THR A 92 7.48 8.44 -5.73
C THR A 92 6.95 9.08 -4.46
N THR A 93 7.81 9.64 -3.62
CA THR A 93 7.40 10.39 -2.43
C THR A 93 6.59 11.62 -2.82
N GLN A 94 7.06 12.38 -3.81
CA GLN A 94 6.34 13.55 -4.35
C GLN A 94 4.96 13.16 -4.90
N SER A 95 4.88 12.05 -5.65
CA SER A 95 3.59 11.55 -6.18
C SER A 95 2.58 11.19 -5.10
N VAL A 96 3.06 10.73 -3.93
CA VAL A 96 2.22 10.46 -2.76
C VAL A 96 1.80 11.76 -2.08
N GLU A 97 2.74 12.68 -1.87
CA GLU A 97 2.48 14.01 -1.29
C GLU A 97 1.47 14.80 -2.11
N ASP A 98 1.51 14.70 -3.44
CA ASP A 98 0.54 15.30 -4.35
C ASP A 98 -0.89 14.82 -4.10
N LEU A 99 -1.10 13.64 -3.50
CA LEU A 99 -2.45 13.19 -3.12
C LEU A 99 -3.05 13.97 -1.95
N ALA A 100 -2.24 14.61 -1.11
CA ALA A 100 -2.75 15.50 -0.07
C ALA A 100 -3.56 16.67 -0.68
N THR A 101 -3.23 17.08 -1.90
CA THR A 101 -3.98 18.10 -2.65
C THR A 101 -5.36 17.62 -3.14
N ARG A 102 -5.64 16.31 -3.02
CA ARG A 102 -6.85 15.64 -3.51
C ARG A 102 -7.74 15.11 -2.39
N ASP A 103 -7.70 15.73 -1.22
CA ASP A 103 -8.50 15.36 -0.04
C ASP A 103 -8.15 13.99 0.56
N TYR A 104 -6.89 13.55 0.39
CA TYR A 104 -6.38 12.38 1.10
C TYR A 104 -5.51 12.78 2.28
N ALA A 105 -5.80 12.26 3.47
CA ALA A 105 -4.87 12.27 4.59
C ALA A 105 -3.76 11.25 4.36
N ILE A 106 -2.49 11.63 4.55
CA ILE A 106 -1.35 10.73 4.34
C ILE A 106 -0.84 10.22 5.69
N GLN A 107 -0.81 8.90 5.85
CA GLN A 107 -0.17 8.21 6.96
C GLN A 107 1.06 7.45 6.46
N TRP A 108 2.22 7.74 7.05
CA TRP A 108 3.49 7.14 6.68
C TRP A 108 3.84 5.94 7.56
N PHE A 109 4.33 4.89 6.93
CA PHE A 109 4.94 3.73 7.57
C PHE A 109 6.39 3.64 7.13
N ALA A 110 7.32 3.55 8.07
CA ALA A 110 8.73 3.38 7.77
C ALA A 110 9.09 1.89 7.63
N LYS A 111 9.93 1.57 6.66
CA LYS A 111 10.57 0.27 6.51
C LYS A 111 12.09 0.38 6.64
N ASP A 112 12.56 0.08 7.85
CA ASP A 112 13.97 -0.05 8.16
C ASP A 112 14.44 -1.50 7.98
N ARG A 113 15.77 -1.68 7.85
CA ARG A 113 16.42 -2.99 7.73
C ARG A 113 16.63 -3.57 9.12
N SER A 114 16.22 -4.82 9.32
CA SER A 114 16.85 -5.70 10.29
C SER A 114 18.03 -6.43 9.65
N ASP A 115 19.12 -6.56 10.41
CA ASP A 115 20.38 -7.13 9.94
C ASP A 115 20.34 -8.65 9.75
N HIS A 116 19.32 -9.32 10.31
CA HIS A 116 19.10 -10.76 10.17
C HIS A 116 17.87 -11.08 9.32
N VAL A 117 17.96 -12.13 8.50
CA VAL A 117 16.90 -12.55 7.57
C VAL A 117 15.62 -12.99 8.30
N ALA A 118 15.76 -13.71 9.42
CA ALA A 118 14.61 -14.12 10.24
C ALA A 118 13.87 -12.90 10.82
N ASP A 119 14.63 -11.91 11.27
CA ASP A 119 14.08 -10.64 11.77
C ASP A 119 13.41 -9.86 10.64
N GLN A 120 13.96 -9.90 9.42
CA GLN A 120 13.35 -9.25 8.26
C GLN A 120 11.96 -9.80 7.93
N ALA A 121 11.77 -11.13 7.98
CA ALA A 121 10.46 -11.75 7.73
C ALA A 121 9.44 -11.35 8.80
N ARG A 122 9.85 -11.39 10.08
CA ARG A 122 9.03 -10.94 11.21
C ARG A 122 8.65 -9.46 11.08
N ASP A 123 9.61 -8.59 10.77
CA ASP A 123 9.36 -7.16 10.61
C ASP A 123 8.41 -6.87 9.44
N ASN A 124 8.54 -7.60 8.33
CA ASN A 124 7.62 -7.46 7.21
C ASN A 124 6.20 -7.82 7.64
N ALA A 125 6.03 -8.90 8.41
CA ALA A 125 4.74 -9.33 8.93
C ALA A 125 4.15 -8.31 9.93
N ASP A 126 4.96 -7.80 10.85
CA ASP A 126 4.54 -6.82 11.86
C ASP A 126 4.11 -5.50 11.21
N VAL A 127 4.88 -5.00 10.23
CA VAL A 127 4.50 -3.79 9.48
C VAL A 127 3.26 -4.04 8.62
N ALA A 128 3.16 -5.20 7.96
CA ALA A 128 1.98 -5.56 7.18
C ALA A 128 0.71 -5.58 8.05
N LYS A 129 0.79 -6.14 9.26
CA LYS A 129 -0.31 -6.15 10.22
C LYS A 129 -0.71 -4.73 10.63
N ARG A 130 0.25 -3.85 10.92
CA ARG A 130 -0.02 -2.45 11.27
C ARG A 130 -0.69 -1.67 10.13
N ILE A 131 -0.28 -1.91 8.88
CA ILE A 131 -0.91 -1.32 7.69
C ILE A 131 -2.33 -1.86 7.54
N PHE A 132 -2.52 -3.18 7.67
CA PHE A 132 -3.83 -3.83 7.61
C PHE A 132 -4.80 -3.25 8.67
N GLU A 133 -4.36 -3.12 9.92
CA GLU A 133 -5.16 -2.48 10.97
C GLU A 133 -5.49 -1.00 10.65
N ALA A 134 -4.57 -0.29 10.00
CA ALA A 134 -4.82 1.08 9.56
C ALA A 134 -5.83 1.17 8.40
N VAL A 135 -5.86 0.17 7.50
CA VAL A 135 -6.92 0.07 6.48
C VAL A 135 -8.28 -0.07 7.16
N HIS A 136 -8.41 -0.95 8.15
CA HIS A 136 -9.67 -1.11 8.88
C HIS A 136 -10.11 0.17 9.58
N ARG A 137 -9.21 0.83 10.33
CA ARG A 137 -9.54 2.10 10.96
C ARG A 137 -9.97 3.17 9.97
N ALA A 138 -9.28 3.29 8.84
CA ALA A 138 -9.62 4.28 7.80
C ALA A 138 -10.95 3.95 7.09
N LEU A 139 -11.35 2.68 7.09
CA LEU A 139 -12.70 2.31 6.69
C LEU A 139 -13.66 2.73 7.82
N ASP A 140 -13.47 2.40 9.08
CA ASP A 140 -14.49 2.69 10.12
C ASP A 140 -14.80 4.19 10.40
N GLU A 141 -14.05 5.13 9.80
CA GLU A 141 -14.23 6.60 9.87
C GLU A 141 -15.17 7.20 8.81
#